data_AF-A0A662X7I5-F1
#
_entry.id   AF-A0A662X7I5-F1
#
_cell.length_a   1.000
_cell.length_b   1.000
_cell.length_c   1.000
_cell.angle_alpha   90.00
_cell.angle_beta   90.00
_cell.angle_gamma   90.00
#
_symmetry.space_group_name_H-M   'P 1'
#
loop_
_entity.id
_entity.type
_entity.pdbx_description
1 polymer ?
#
loop_
_entity_poly.entity_id
_entity_poly.type
_entity_poly.pdbx_seq_one_letter_code
_entity_poly.pdbx_strand_id
1 'polypeptide(L)'
;MEPSAAATDSGLWDWHQLSAANLVEVDEFRPHMPLHNFYEGHGASNGGCIASATLEAAEDRLRATLEACDRLRLVQCLVDMDSSWGGLAHEMLTYVGEECPGAVVAVVGNDWSYPLASDDQDAVFRVAADVRDRSKIEARKRINVASSIALLSEVSSLLVPIAMAPSSLPSTRFSKLRFDRSSCADVGAVAATALELALSTHQSRSAYELLDGLRPSMKVAELSAFFPYTADPVMLLRSINDSMTNDIGLERPSPTTGGPFQNDSLLPQVDQVSARETQVERPHKVHYRRLQFRGAFADCPSLRSLIESTSMSRRDITLQWSDAAPLTLPETYRIRVLSGSSMDAISQLALTSQTGDYLTALAQRVAKSNKRTLYEFTRAGMSPDAPEELEATLAGMGDAFFPQ
;
A
#
# COMPACT_ATOMS: atom_id res chain seq x y z
N MET A 1 7.93 -24.83 36.82
CA MET A 1 7.63 -24.85 35.38
C MET A 1 8.60 -23.87 34.75
N GLU A 2 9.62 -24.38 34.07
CA GLU A 2 10.56 -23.54 33.33
C GLU A 2 9.79 -22.70 32.32
N PRO A 3 10.15 -21.42 32.11
CA PRO A 3 9.61 -20.67 31.00
C PRO A 3 10.11 -21.33 29.73
N SER A 4 9.23 -21.99 28.98
CA SER A 4 9.56 -22.42 27.63
C SER A 4 10.03 -21.19 26.88
N ALA A 5 11.23 -21.23 26.30
CA ALA A 5 11.74 -20.18 25.44
C ALA A 5 10.63 -19.83 24.43
N ALA A 6 10.01 -18.67 24.64
CA ALA A 6 9.06 -18.13 23.68
C ALA A 6 9.85 -18.03 22.37
N ALA A 7 9.38 -18.71 21.32
CA ALA A 7 9.88 -18.46 19.99
C ALA A 7 9.73 -16.95 19.78
N THR A 8 10.85 -16.24 19.71
CA THR A 8 10.89 -14.83 19.34
C THR A 8 10.41 -14.79 17.90
N ASP A 9 9.11 -14.60 17.71
CA ASP A 9 8.49 -14.49 16.39
C ASP A 9 8.96 -13.14 15.82
N SER A 10 10.12 -13.17 15.17
CA SER A 10 10.85 -11.98 14.71
C SER A 10 10.30 -11.46 13.38
N GLY A 11 8.97 -11.33 13.30
CA GLY A 11 8.30 -10.66 12.19
C GLY A 11 8.33 -9.14 12.35
N LEU A 12 7.92 -8.42 11.32
CA LEU A 12 7.76 -6.96 11.35
C LEU A 12 6.78 -6.51 12.44
N TRP A 13 5.76 -7.33 12.70
CA TRP A 13 4.74 -7.09 13.71
C TRP A 13 4.64 -8.25 14.68
N ASP A 14 4.73 -7.96 15.97
CA ASP A 14 4.45 -8.91 17.05
C ASP A 14 3.00 -8.74 17.51
N TRP A 15 2.10 -9.49 16.88
CA TRP A 15 0.67 -9.45 17.19
C TRP A 15 0.37 -9.96 18.62
N HIS A 16 1.30 -10.68 19.26
CA HIS A 16 1.11 -11.14 20.64
C HIS A 16 1.24 -10.02 21.67
N GLN A 17 1.84 -8.89 21.30
CA GLN A 17 1.90 -7.69 22.15
C GLN A 17 0.60 -6.88 22.15
N LEU A 18 -0.33 -7.16 21.22
CA LEU A 18 -1.62 -6.51 21.22
C LEU A 18 -2.48 -7.05 22.36
N SER A 19 -2.92 -6.14 23.22
CA SER A 19 -3.83 -6.41 24.32
C SER A 19 -5.20 -5.76 24.07
N ALA A 20 -6.18 -6.06 24.92
CA ALA A 20 -7.46 -5.35 24.90
C ALA A 20 -7.33 -3.83 25.07
N ALA A 21 -6.21 -3.33 25.62
CA ALA A 21 -5.95 -1.89 25.73
C ALA A 21 -5.59 -1.24 24.38
N ASN A 22 -5.18 -2.03 23.38
CA ASN A 22 -4.84 -1.58 22.03
C ASN A 22 -6.00 -1.77 21.04
N LEU A 23 -7.12 -2.33 21.50
CA LEU A 23 -8.30 -2.60 20.68
C LEU A 23 -9.37 -1.56 20.97
N VAL A 24 -9.97 -1.06 19.90
CA VAL A 24 -11.12 -0.16 19.94
C VAL A 24 -12.22 -0.82 19.15
N GLU A 25 -13.33 -1.11 19.83
CA GLU A 25 -14.52 -1.64 19.18
C GLU A 25 -15.29 -0.49 18.51
N VAL A 26 -15.72 -0.71 17.27
CA VAL A 26 -16.48 0.25 16.49
C VAL A 26 -17.88 -0.32 16.28
N ASP A 27 -18.81 0.03 17.17
CA ASP A 27 -20.16 -0.56 17.26
C ASP A 27 -21.16 -0.05 16.19
N GLU A 28 -20.69 0.63 15.14
CA GLU A 28 -21.54 1.59 14.43
C GLU A 28 -21.70 1.36 12.93
N PHE A 29 -21.12 0.29 12.39
CA PHE A 29 -21.42 -0.14 11.03
C PHE A 29 -22.84 -0.69 10.96
N ARG A 30 -23.82 0.18 10.67
CA ARG A 30 -25.21 -0.27 10.50
C ARG A 30 -25.25 -1.37 9.42
N PRO A 31 -26.00 -2.49 9.61
CA PRO A 31 -26.04 -3.62 8.68
C PRO A 31 -26.49 -3.32 7.23
N HIS A 32 -27.07 -2.15 6.98
CA HIS A 32 -27.48 -1.67 5.64
C HIS A 32 -26.60 -0.52 5.12
N MET A 33 -25.57 -0.14 5.88
CA MET A 33 -24.54 0.83 5.55
C MET A 33 -23.11 0.23 5.51
N PRO A 34 -22.87 -1.05 5.14
CA PRO A 34 -21.57 -1.70 5.41
C PRO A 34 -20.39 -1.10 4.61
N LEU A 35 -20.64 -0.06 3.80
CA LEU A 35 -19.70 0.59 2.89
C LEU A 35 -20.02 2.08 2.68
N HIS A 36 -20.64 2.76 3.65
CA HIS A 36 -21.13 4.13 3.46
C HIS A 36 -20.37 5.16 4.30
N ASN A 37 -19.47 5.82 3.56
CA ASN A 37 -19.27 7.26 3.49
C ASN A 37 -18.01 7.80 4.17
N PHE A 38 -17.34 8.61 3.34
CA PHE A 38 -16.42 9.69 3.65
C PHE A 38 -16.51 10.18 5.09
N TYR A 39 -15.37 10.13 5.77
CA TYR A 39 -15.16 10.84 7.01
C TYR A 39 -14.74 12.27 6.64
N GLU A 40 -15.62 13.23 6.89
CA GLU A 40 -15.24 14.62 7.14
C GLU A 40 -15.43 14.80 8.64
N GLY A 41 -14.43 15.35 9.33
CA GLY A 41 -14.34 15.40 10.79
C GLY A 41 -15.46 16.14 11.51
N HIS A 42 -15.12 16.68 12.68
CA HIS A 42 -16.05 17.11 13.74
C HIS A 42 -17.21 18.08 13.36
N GLY A 43 -17.39 18.46 12.08
CA GLY A 43 -18.41 19.39 11.58
C GLY A 43 -19.63 18.80 10.85
N ALA A 44 -19.68 17.53 10.44
CA ALA A 44 -20.77 17.05 9.58
C ALA A 44 -21.89 16.29 10.32
N SER A 45 -22.92 17.02 10.76
CA SER A 45 -24.13 16.45 11.33
C SER A 45 -24.98 15.74 10.26
N ASN A 46 -24.91 14.40 10.20
CA ASN A 46 -26.00 13.44 9.93
C ASN A 46 -25.58 12.27 9.00
N GLY A 47 -25.12 11.17 9.61
CA GLY A 47 -25.52 9.83 9.15
C GLY A 47 -24.50 8.98 8.37
N GLY A 48 -23.21 9.31 8.43
CA GLY A 48 -22.13 8.44 7.93
C GLY A 48 -20.83 8.52 8.72
N CYS A 49 -20.84 9.11 9.92
CA CYS A 49 -19.65 9.32 10.74
C CYS A 49 -19.51 8.19 11.76
N ILE A 50 -18.28 7.79 12.04
CA ILE A 50 -17.94 7.13 13.31
C ILE A 50 -18.31 8.12 14.42
N ALA A 51 -19.06 7.69 15.43
CA ALA A 51 -19.48 8.57 16.51
C ALA A 51 -18.26 9.15 17.21
N SER A 52 -18.42 10.38 17.68
CA SER A 52 -17.40 11.07 18.47
C SER A 52 -16.93 10.21 19.64
N ALA A 53 -17.80 9.43 20.27
CA ALA A 53 -17.41 8.54 21.36
C ALA A 53 -16.41 7.45 20.94
N THR A 54 -16.56 6.84 19.76
CA THR A 54 -15.61 5.85 19.24
C THR A 54 -14.30 6.51 18.85
N LEU A 55 -14.36 7.70 18.24
CA LEU A 55 -13.19 8.47 17.86
C LEU A 55 -12.40 8.91 19.10
N GLU A 56 -13.06 9.50 20.10
CA GLU A 56 -12.49 9.86 21.39
C GLU A 56 -11.86 8.65 22.09
N ALA A 57 -12.54 7.50 22.08
CA ALA A 57 -11.99 6.27 22.63
C ALA A 57 -10.72 5.82 21.88
N ALA A 58 -10.69 5.93 20.55
CA ALA A 58 -9.53 5.60 19.74
C ALA A 58 -8.35 6.54 20.02
N GLU A 59 -8.62 7.84 20.07
CA GLU A 59 -7.63 8.87 20.43
C GLU A 59 -7.08 8.65 21.84
N ASP A 60 -7.92 8.32 22.81
CA ASP A 60 -7.49 8.04 24.19
C ASP A 60 -6.53 6.83 24.26
N ARG A 61 -6.81 5.76 23.50
CA ARG A 61 -5.90 4.60 23.43
C ARG A 61 -4.59 4.95 22.74
N LEU A 62 -4.67 5.70 21.65
CA LEU A 62 -3.52 6.14 20.90
C LEU A 62 -2.64 7.06 21.75
N ARG A 63 -3.24 8.05 22.44
CA ARG A 63 -2.56 8.95 23.37
C ARG A 63 -1.79 8.18 24.44
N ALA A 64 -2.42 7.20 25.08
CA ALA A 64 -1.74 6.37 26.09
C ALA A 64 -0.51 5.63 25.50
N THR A 65 -0.59 5.21 24.23
CA THR A 65 0.54 4.57 23.53
C THR A 65 1.63 5.58 23.17
N LEU A 66 1.25 6.77 22.71
CA LEU A 66 2.18 7.86 22.40
C LEU A 66 2.92 8.36 23.65
N GLU A 67 2.21 8.53 24.77
CA GLU A 67 2.77 8.94 26.07
C GLU A 67 3.77 7.90 26.63
N ALA A 68 3.59 6.62 26.32
CA ALA A 68 4.53 5.56 26.70
C ALA A 68 5.82 5.58 25.86
N CYS A 69 5.87 6.33 24.76
CA CYS A 69 7.04 6.43 23.90
C CYS A 69 7.90 7.65 24.27
N ASP A 70 9.16 7.43 24.69
CA ASP A 70 10.10 8.55 24.94
C ASP A 70 10.34 9.42 23.69
N ARG A 71 10.39 8.78 22.51
CA ARG A 71 10.53 9.44 21.22
C ARG A 71 9.97 8.56 20.10
N LEU A 72 8.79 8.91 19.62
CA LEU A 72 8.19 8.26 18.45
C LEU A 72 9.06 8.52 17.20
N ARG A 73 9.42 7.45 16.48
CA ARG A 73 10.24 7.53 15.26
C ARG A 73 9.49 7.14 13.99
N LEU A 74 8.64 6.12 14.10
CA LEU A 74 7.93 5.52 12.98
C LEU A 74 6.53 5.15 13.41
N VAL A 75 5.56 5.46 12.56
CA VAL A 75 4.19 4.97 12.62
C VAL A 75 3.95 4.19 11.35
N GLN A 76 3.54 2.93 11.49
CA GLN A 76 3.11 2.11 10.38
C GLN A 76 1.59 1.95 10.46
N CYS A 77 0.88 2.48 9.48
CA CYS A 77 -0.57 2.35 9.37
C CYS A 77 -0.90 1.31 8.30
N LEU A 78 -1.62 0.25 8.68
CA LEU A 78 -2.20 -0.71 7.75
C LEU A 78 -3.70 -0.45 7.69
N VAL A 79 -4.23 -0.17 6.51
CA VAL A 79 -5.64 0.23 6.35
C VAL A 79 -6.22 -0.35 5.06
N ASP A 80 -7.50 -0.73 5.08
CA ASP A 80 -8.26 -0.97 3.85
C ASP A 80 -8.82 0.36 3.32
N MET A 81 -8.56 0.61 2.05
CA MET A 81 -8.91 1.87 1.39
C MET A 81 -10.26 1.82 0.69
N ASP A 82 -10.88 0.65 0.57
CA ASP A 82 -12.15 0.48 -0.15
C ASP A 82 -13.40 0.71 0.72
N SER A 83 -13.20 1.08 1.99
CA SER A 83 -14.24 1.38 2.98
C SER A 83 -14.02 2.72 3.68
N SER A 84 -14.76 2.99 4.76
CA SER A 84 -14.61 4.19 5.59
C SER A 84 -13.37 4.18 6.49
N TRP A 85 -12.66 3.06 6.61
CA TRP A 85 -11.48 2.95 7.47
C TRP A 85 -10.34 3.87 7.03
N GLY A 86 -10.22 4.19 5.74
CA GLY A 86 -9.27 5.19 5.25
C GLY A 86 -9.49 6.59 5.82
N GLY A 87 -10.75 6.97 6.06
CA GLY A 87 -11.11 8.23 6.70
C GLY A 87 -10.79 8.25 8.20
N LEU A 88 -11.07 7.17 8.93
CA LEU A 88 -10.66 7.05 10.34
C LEU A 88 -9.14 7.11 10.47
N ALA A 89 -8.42 6.40 9.59
CA ALA A 89 -6.97 6.40 9.60
C ALA A 89 -6.40 7.81 9.37
N HIS A 90 -7.01 8.61 8.49
CA HIS A 90 -6.63 10.02 8.32
C HIS A 90 -6.71 10.81 9.63
N GLU A 91 -7.79 10.69 10.40
CA GLU A 91 -7.94 11.40 11.67
C GLU A 91 -6.93 10.96 12.71
N MET A 92 -6.78 9.65 12.89
CA MET A 92 -5.83 9.11 13.85
C MET A 92 -4.41 9.55 13.50
N LEU A 93 -4.05 9.56 12.22
CA LEU A 93 -2.73 10.00 11.77
C LEU A 93 -2.56 11.53 11.83
N THR A 94 -3.63 12.31 11.66
CA THR A 94 -3.63 13.75 11.91
C THR A 94 -3.29 14.03 13.36
N TYR A 95 -3.97 13.34 14.29
CA TYR A 95 -3.68 13.42 15.72
C TYR A 95 -2.22 13.04 16.03
N VAL A 96 -1.68 11.97 15.43
CA VAL A 96 -0.25 11.64 15.59
C VAL A 96 0.66 12.72 15.02
N GLY A 97 0.31 13.32 13.88
CA GLY A 97 1.08 14.39 13.26
C GLY A 97 1.13 15.65 14.13
N GLU A 98 0.03 15.95 14.83
CA GLU A 98 -0.07 17.08 15.77
C GLU A 98 0.75 16.84 17.05
N GLU A 99 0.62 15.65 17.65
CA GLU A 99 1.32 15.30 18.90
C GLU A 99 2.80 14.96 18.67
N CYS A 100 3.15 14.39 17.51
CA CYS A 100 4.47 13.85 17.19
C CYS A 100 4.93 14.24 15.77
N PRO A 101 5.11 15.53 15.45
CA PRO A 101 5.39 16.02 14.09
C PRO A 101 6.72 15.52 13.48
N GLY A 102 7.63 15.01 14.31
CA GLY A 102 8.92 14.46 13.86
C GLY A 102 8.86 12.99 13.44
N ALA A 103 7.76 12.28 13.67
CA ALA A 103 7.65 10.87 13.37
C ALA A 103 7.46 10.63 11.86
N VAL A 104 8.12 9.60 11.34
CA VAL A 104 7.87 9.13 9.96
C VAL A 104 6.54 8.38 9.95
N VAL A 105 5.62 8.75 9.07
CA VAL A 105 4.33 8.06 8.91
C VAL A 105 4.34 7.29 7.60
N ALA A 106 4.38 5.97 7.69
CA ALA A 106 4.29 5.05 6.56
C ALA A 106 2.90 4.41 6.52
N VAL A 107 2.14 4.70 5.47
CA VAL A 107 0.78 4.17 5.27
C VAL A 107 0.83 3.09 4.20
N VAL A 108 0.29 1.92 4.51
CA VAL A 108 0.08 0.83 3.57
C VAL A 108 -1.41 0.60 3.43
N GLY A 109 -1.93 0.99 2.28
CA GLY A 109 -3.35 0.90 1.98
C GLY A 109 -3.64 -0.27 1.07
N ASN A 110 -4.56 -1.16 1.44
CA ASN A 110 -4.99 -2.28 0.58
C ASN A 110 -6.39 -2.06 0.03
N ASP A 111 -6.73 -2.76 -1.05
CA ASP A 111 -8.06 -2.67 -1.69
C ASP A 111 -8.87 -3.96 -1.56
N TRP A 112 -8.51 -4.85 -0.61
CA TRP A 112 -9.31 -6.05 -0.35
C TRP A 112 -10.64 -5.66 0.28
N SER A 113 -11.74 -6.11 -0.32
CA SER A 113 -13.05 -5.79 0.20
C SER A 113 -13.33 -6.42 1.56
N TYR A 114 -13.69 -5.55 2.50
CA TYR A 114 -14.06 -5.95 3.85
C TYR A 114 -15.17 -7.03 3.85
N PRO A 115 -15.03 -8.15 4.59
CA PRO A 115 -15.93 -9.32 4.49
C PRO A 115 -17.42 -9.04 4.75
N LEU A 116 -17.77 -8.03 5.57
CA LEU A 116 -19.18 -7.62 5.76
C LEU A 116 -19.81 -7.00 4.50
N ALA A 117 -19.01 -6.70 3.47
CA ALA A 117 -19.51 -6.35 2.14
C ALA A 117 -19.89 -7.57 1.29
N SER A 118 -19.45 -8.77 1.66
CA SER A 118 -19.60 -10.01 0.90
C SER A 118 -20.34 -11.13 1.63
N ASP A 119 -20.50 -11.06 2.96
CA ASP A 119 -21.22 -12.07 3.73
C ASP A 119 -22.75 -11.89 3.60
N ASP A 120 -23.24 -12.33 2.44
CA ASP A 120 -24.65 -12.60 2.13
C ASP A 120 -25.23 -13.80 2.91
N GLN A 121 -24.49 -14.42 3.85
CA GLN A 121 -25.00 -15.61 4.56
C GLN A 121 -26.06 -15.29 5.63
N ASP A 122 -26.09 -14.07 6.18
CA ASP A 122 -27.19 -13.59 7.04
C ASP A 122 -28.28 -12.83 6.26
N ALA A 123 -28.12 -12.65 4.94
CA ALA A 123 -29.14 -12.11 4.05
C ALA A 123 -30.20 -13.16 3.62
N VAL A 124 -30.09 -14.41 4.10
CA VAL A 124 -31.01 -15.51 3.75
C VAL A 124 -32.44 -15.28 4.25
N PHE A 125 -32.67 -14.42 5.24
CA PHE A 125 -34.00 -14.26 5.84
C PHE A 125 -34.78 -12.98 5.50
N ARG A 126 -34.28 -12.06 4.65
CA ARG A 126 -35.06 -10.87 4.26
C ARG A 126 -34.84 -10.42 2.81
N VAL A 127 -35.70 -10.97 1.94
CA VAL A 127 -36.26 -10.39 0.69
C VAL A 127 -35.40 -10.47 -0.59
N ALA A 128 -35.87 -11.31 -1.52
CA ALA A 128 -35.68 -11.36 -2.99
C ALA A 128 -34.27 -11.14 -3.60
N ALA A 129 -33.81 -12.16 -4.32
CA ALA A 129 -32.45 -12.44 -4.76
C ALA A 129 -32.03 -11.83 -6.11
N ASP A 130 -32.57 -10.66 -6.48
CA ASP A 130 -32.43 -10.13 -7.83
C ASP A 130 -31.74 -8.74 -7.78
N VAL A 131 -30.42 -8.72 -7.90
CA VAL A 131 -29.65 -7.50 -8.24
C VAL A 131 -29.67 -6.38 -7.16
N ARG A 132 -29.11 -6.64 -5.96
CA ARG A 132 -28.40 -5.53 -5.29
C ARG A 132 -27.29 -5.07 -6.22
N ASP A 133 -27.30 -3.78 -6.56
CA ASP A 133 -26.54 -3.16 -7.65
C ASP A 133 -25.02 -3.27 -7.42
N ARG A 134 -24.43 -4.39 -7.86
CA ARG A 134 -22.97 -4.64 -7.81
C ARG A 134 -22.19 -3.45 -8.40
N SER A 135 -22.74 -2.82 -9.45
CA SER A 135 -22.17 -1.61 -10.05
C SER A 135 -22.11 -0.45 -9.07
N LYS A 136 -23.11 -0.30 -8.20
CA LYS A 136 -23.16 0.73 -7.15
C LYS A 136 -22.18 0.45 -6.02
N ILE A 137 -22.06 -0.81 -5.59
CA ILE A 137 -21.04 -1.22 -4.59
C ILE A 137 -19.64 -0.91 -5.11
N GLU A 138 -19.34 -1.34 -6.33
CA GLU A 138 -18.05 -1.06 -6.98
C GLU A 138 -17.83 0.44 -7.22
N ALA A 139 -18.87 1.21 -7.53
CA ALA A 139 -18.77 2.66 -7.64
C ALA A 139 -18.38 3.33 -6.31
N ARG A 140 -18.92 2.86 -5.17
CA ARG A 140 -18.57 3.39 -3.84
C ARG A 140 -17.14 3.05 -3.46
N LYS A 141 -16.71 1.80 -3.66
CA LYS A 141 -15.32 1.39 -3.42
C LYS A 141 -14.33 2.26 -4.18
N ARG A 142 -14.63 2.60 -5.44
CA ARG A 142 -13.77 3.49 -6.25
C ARG A 142 -13.64 4.88 -5.63
N ILE A 143 -14.73 5.46 -5.13
CA ILE A 143 -14.71 6.77 -4.45
C ILE A 143 -13.95 6.65 -3.12
N ASN A 144 -14.15 5.59 -2.35
CA ASN A 144 -13.44 5.35 -1.09
C ASN A 144 -11.93 5.22 -1.31
N VAL A 145 -11.49 4.43 -2.29
CA VAL A 145 -10.07 4.28 -2.60
C VAL A 145 -9.46 5.61 -3.01
N ALA A 146 -10.12 6.34 -3.91
CA ALA A 146 -9.66 7.66 -4.35
C ALA A 146 -9.56 8.66 -3.19
N SER A 147 -10.59 8.72 -2.34
CA SER A 147 -10.63 9.60 -1.18
C SER A 147 -9.56 9.23 -0.15
N SER A 148 -9.38 7.92 0.12
CA SER A 148 -8.37 7.42 1.04
C SER A 148 -6.96 7.77 0.57
N ILE A 149 -6.66 7.59 -0.72
CA ILE A 149 -5.35 7.98 -1.28
C ILE A 149 -5.10 9.48 -1.12
N ALA A 150 -6.10 10.32 -1.43
CA ALA A 150 -5.98 11.76 -1.29
C ALA A 150 -5.72 12.16 0.17
N LEU A 151 -6.61 11.80 1.08
CA LEU A 151 -6.52 12.14 2.50
C LEU A 151 -5.25 11.59 3.17
N LEU A 152 -4.96 10.30 3.00
CA LEU A 152 -3.80 9.67 3.63
C LEU A 152 -2.48 10.24 3.08
N SER A 153 -2.46 10.77 1.85
CA SER A 153 -1.26 11.42 1.31
C SER A 153 -0.91 12.74 1.98
N GLU A 154 -1.88 13.42 2.60
CA GLU A 154 -1.66 14.67 3.32
C GLU A 154 -0.87 14.42 4.60
N VAL A 155 -1.28 13.41 5.36
CA VAL A 155 -0.74 13.06 6.69
C VAL A 155 0.43 12.08 6.65
N SER A 156 0.67 11.39 5.52
CA SER A 156 1.76 10.43 5.40
C SER A 156 3.08 11.06 4.91
N SER A 157 4.19 10.45 5.34
CA SER A 157 5.51 10.66 4.75
C SER A 157 5.76 9.73 3.55
N LEU A 158 5.16 8.53 3.58
CA LEU A 158 5.22 7.51 2.54
C LEU A 158 3.86 6.80 2.48
N LEU A 159 3.29 6.66 1.29
CA LEU A 159 2.05 5.91 1.05
C LEU A 159 2.33 4.79 0.04
N VAL A 160 1.97 3.55 0.40
CA VAL A 160 2.17 2.37 -0.43
C VAL A 160 0.81 1.70 -0.70
N PRO A 161 0.21 1.88 -1.89
CA PRO A 161 -1.01 1.17 -2.25
C PRO A 161 -0.68 -0.28 -2.62
N ILE A 162 -1.46 -1.22 -2.09
CA ILE A 162 -1.28 -2.67 -2.25
C ILE A 162 -2.54 -3.26 -2.89
N ALA A 163 -2.34 -3.88 -4.05
CA ALA A 163 -3.32 -4.65 -4.77
C ALA A 163 -3.52 -5.98 -4.05
N MET A 164 -4.68 -6.15 -3.44
CA MET A 164 -5.11 -7.43 -2.89
C MET A 164 -6.35 -7.95 -3.60
N ALA A 165 -7.24 -7.07 -4.07
CA ALA A 165 -8.45 -7.48 -4.76
C ALA A 165 -8.16 -8.24 -6.07
N PRO A 166 -8.96 -9.26 -6.44
CA PRO A 166 -8.80 -9.98 -7.70
C PRO A 166 -8.88 -9.09 -8.95
N SER A 167 -9.61 -7.96 -8.86
CA SER A 167 -9.77 -7.00 -9.95
C SER A 167 -8.57 -6.06 -10.14
N SER A 168 -7.73 -5.91 -9.12
CA SER A 168 -6.59 -4.98 -9.14
C SER A 168 -5.24 -5.66 -9.13
N LEU A 169 -5.16 -6.92 -8.69
CA LEU A 169 -3.96 -7.75 -8.73
C LEU A 169 -4.02 -8.76 -9.91
N PRO A 170 -3.39 -8.46 -11.06
CA PRO A 170 -3.50 -9.29 -12.26
C PRO A 170 -2.96 -10.70 -12.05
N SER A 171 -3.56 -11.67 -12.76
CA SER A 171 -3.18 -13.09 -12.71
C SER A 171 -1.73 -13.36 -13.12
N THR A 172 -1.12 -12.47 -13.90
CA THR A 172 0.26 -12.54 -14.35
C THR A 172 1.28 -12.23 -13.25
N ARG A 173 0.91 -11.42 -12.25
CA ARG A 173 1.84 -11.00 -11.18
C ARG A 173 2.04 -12.09 -10.13
N PHE A 174 3.24 -12.35 -9.64
CA PHE A 174 3.52 -13.42 -8.68
C PHE A 174 3.06 -14.82 -9.15
N SER A 175 2.95 -15.05 -10.46
CA SER A 175 2.47 -16.32 -11.03
C SER A 175 3.29 -17.55 -10.59
N LYS A 176 4.56 -17.34 -10.26
CA LYS A 176 5.47 -18.35 -9.69
C LYS A 176 5.02 -18.92 -8.33
N LEU A 177 4.28 -18.14 -7.53
CA LEU A 177 3.88 -18.51 -6.18
C LEU A 177 2.67 -19.45 -6.13
N ARG A 178 1.86 -19.48 -7.20
CA ARG A 178 0.68 -20.37 -7.33
C ARG A 178 -0.25 -20.36 -6.10
N PHE A 179 -0.58 -19.18 -5.59
CA PHE A 179 -1.49 -18.98 -4.45
C PHE A 179 -2.94 -18.77 -4.91
N ASP A 180 -3.90 -18.96 -4.00
CA ASP A 180 -5.31 -18.68 -4.28
C ASP A 180 -5.59 -17.17 -4.19
N ARG A 181 -5.88 -16.55 -5.32
CA ARG A 181 -6.18 -15.10 -5.41
C ARG A 181 -7.55 -14.73 -4.84
N SER A 182 -8.43 -15.70 -4.64
CA SER A 182 -9.72 -15.48 -4.00
C SER A 182 -9.65 -15.57 -2.47
N SER A 183 -8.54 -16.06 -1.93
CA SER A 183 -8.29 -16.15 -0.48
C SER A 183 -7.56 -14.90 -0.01
N CYS A 184 -8.26 -14.05 0.77
CA CYS A 184 -7.65 -12.89 1.44
C CYS A 184 -6.38 -13.27 2.20
N ALA A 185 -6.40 -14.44 2.84
CA ALA A 185 -5.29 -14.91 3.65
C ALA A 185 -4.06 -15.28 2.81
N ASP A 186 -4.26 -15.84 1.62
CA ASP A 186 -3.18 -16.20 0.69
C ASP A 186 -2.57 -14.94 0.06
N VAL A 187 -3.42 -14.02 -0.42
CA VAL A 187 -2.96 -12.73 -0.99
C VAL A 187 -2.29 -11.88 0.10
N GLY A 188 -2.87 -11.88 1.31
CA GLY A 188 -2.33 -11.21 2.48
C GLY A 188 -0.96 -11.77 2.88
N ALA A 189 -0.71 -13.07 2.73
CA ALA A 189 0.62 -13.65 2.97
C ALA A 189 1.67 -13.13 1.96
N VAL A 190 1.29 -12.96 0.68
CA VAL A 190 2.16 -12.35 -0.34
C VAL A 190 2.48 -10.89 0.04
N ALA A 191 1.45 -10.11 0.36
CA ALA A 191 1.61 -8.70 0.73
C ALA A 191 2.44 -8.53 2.00
N ALA A 192 2.14 -9.30 3.05
CA ALA A 192 2.89 -9.30 4.31
C ALA A 192 4.36 -9.66 4.10
N THR A 193 4.66 -10.65 3.25
CA THR A 193 6.04 -11.00 2.91
C THR A 193 6.75 -9.88 2.17
N ALA A 194 6.09 -9.23 1.21
CA ALA A 194 6.65 -8.08 0.52
C ALA A 194 6.96 -6.91 1.47
N LEU A 195 6.08 -6.64 2.44
CA LEU A 195 6.24 -5.59 3.44
C LEU A 195 7.34 -5.92 4.44
N GLU A 196 7.37 -7.14 4.97
CA GLU A 196 8.46 -7.67 5.79
C GLU A 196 9.81 -7.45 5.08
N LEU A 197 9.88 -7.79 3.79
CA LEU A 197 11.10 -7.63 3.00
C LEU A 197 11.47 -6.17 2.71
N ALA A 198 10.54 -5.23 2.74
CA ALA A 198 10.79 -3.82 2.43
C ALA A 198 11.03 -2.94 3.66
N LEU A 199 10.50 -3.36 4.83
CA LEU A 199 10.43 -2.52 6.03
C LEU A 199 11.22 -3.10 7.22
N SER A 200 11.60 -4.38 7.19
CA SER A 200 12.33 -5.02 8.31
C SER A 200 13.69 -4.38 8.63
N THR A 201 14.35 -3.73 7.67
CA THR A 201 15.66 -3.09 7.88
C THR A 201 15.64 -1.93 8.88
N HIS A 202 14.47 -1.34 9.14
CA HIS A 202 14.35 -0.23 10.08
C HIS A 202 14.35 -0.67 11.55
N GLN A 203 14.23 -1.97 11.84
CA GLN A 203 14.36 -2.47 13.22
C GLN A 203 15.75 -2.20 13.81
N SER A 204 16.79 -2.17 12.97
CA SER A 204 18.18 -1.91 13.39
C SER A 204 18.72 -0.55 12.94
N ARG A 205 17.91 0.28 12.27
CA ARG A 205 18.34 1.52 11.61
C ARG A 205 17.40 2.70 11.86
N SER A 206 17.77 3.87 11.34
CA SER A 206 16.92 5.05 11.45
C SER A 206 15.65 4.88 10.60
N ALA A 207 14.49 5.24 11.16
CA ALA A 207 13.23 5.27 10.41
C ALA A 207 13.27 6.28 9.25
N TYR A 208 14.03 7.38 9.40
CA TYR A 208 14.20 8.38 8.35
C TYR A 208 14.89 7.84 7.10
N GLU A 209 15.64 6.75 7.21
CA GLU A 209 16.22 6.12 6.03
C GLU A 209 15.11 5.66 5.05
N LEU A 210 13.88 5.35 5.49
CA LEU A 210 12.75 5.05 4.60
C LEU A 210 12.53 6.15 3.56
N LEU A 211 12.78 7.40 3.96
CA LEU A 211 12.51 8.58 3.18
C LEU A 211 13.70 9.04 2.34
N ASP A 212 14.88 8.43 2.53
CA ASP A 212 16.06 8.77 1.75
C ASP A 212 15.76 8.62 0.26
N GLY A 213 16.05 9.66 -0.53
CA GLY A 213 15.82 9.69 -1.97
C GLY A 213 14.36 9.92 -2.41
N LEU A 214 13.38 9.82 -1.50
CA LEU A 214 12.00 10.17 -1.82
C LEU A 214 11.84 11.68 -1.95
N ARG A 215 11.12 12.12 -2.99
CA ARG A 215 10.81 13.54 -3.18
C ARG A 215 9.53 13.88 -2.42
N PRO A 216 9.45 15.01 -1.70
CA PRO A 216 8.24 15.39 -0.97
C PRO A 216 6.98 15.48 -1.85
N SER A 217 7.14 15.78 -3.15
CA SER A 217 6.05 15.82 -4.13
C SER A 217 5.61 14.44 -4.66
N MET A 218 6.35 13.37 -4.33
CA MET A 218 6.11 11.99 -4.77
C MET A 218 6.08 11.06 -3.55
N LYS A 219 5.00 11.16 -2.75
CA LYS A 219 4.84 10.36 -1.53
C LYS A 219 4.32 8.94 -1.78
N VAL A 220 3.65 8.73 -2.92
CA VAL A 220 3.08 7.44 -3.28
C VAL A 220 4.16 6.59 -3.94
N ALA A 221 4.45 5.41 -3.39
CA ALA A 221 5.48 4.52 -3.89
C ALA A 221 4.92 3.15 -4.25
N GLU A 222 5.44 2.58 -5.33
CA GLU A 222 5.16 1.22 -5.74
C GLU A 222 6.03 0.24 -4.93
N LEU A 223 5.38 -0.73 -4.28
CA LEU A 223 6.06 -1.88 -3.68
C LEU A 223 6.09 -3.05 -4.66
N SER A 224 7.27 -3.63 -4.85
CA SER A 224 7.46 -4.90 -5.54
C SER A 224 8.35 -5.81 -4.73
N ALA A 225 8.18 -7.12 -4.85
CA ALA A 225 9.01 -8.06 -4.11
C ALA A 225 9.21 -9.38 -4.87
N PHE A 226 10.47 -9.72 -5.12
CA PHE A 226 10.86 -10.97 -5.73
C PHE A 226 11.23 -11.97 -4.63
N PHE A 227 10.35 -12.95 -4.42
CA PHE A 227 10.60 -14.06 -3.52
C PHE A 227 9.95 -15.36 -4.01
N PRO A 228 10.62 -16.52 -3.90
CA PRO A 228 12.05 -16.66 -3.61
C PRO A 228 12.87 -16.12 -4.79
N TYR A 229 14.01 -15.49 -4.50
CA TYR A 229 14.96 -15.04 -5.51
C TYR A 229 16.01 -16.12 -5.77
N THR A 230 16.03 -16.65 -6.98
CA THR A 230 16.91 -17.77 -7.38
C THR A 230 17.85 -17.43 -8.54
N ALA A 231 17.75 -16.22 -9.08
CA ALA A 231 18.57 -15.76 -10.19
C ALA A 231 19.90 -15.14 -9.70
N ASP A 232 20.77 -14.76 -10.63
CA ASP A 232 22.00 -14.03 -10.31
C ASP A 232 21.68 -12.54 -10.00
N PRO A 233 21.89 -12.06 -8.76
CA PRO A 233 21.63 -10.67 -8.37
C PRO A 233 22.46 -9.66 -9.18
N VAL A 234 23.62 -10.07 -9.73
CA VAL A 234 24.45 -9.23 -10.60
C VAL A 234 23.71 -8.92 -11.89
N MET A 235 22.98 -9.89 -12.46
CA MET A 235 22.19 -9.69 -13.68
C MET A 235 21.03 -8.74 -13.45
N LEU A 236 20.40 -8.80 -12.27
CA LEU A 236 19.36 -7.85 -11.89
C LEU A 236 19.90 -6.42 -11.79
N LEU A 237 21.01 -6.21 -11.07
CA LEU A 237 21.61 -4.88 -10.95
C LEU A 237 22.09 -4.33 -12.28
N ARG A 238 22.64 -5.16 -13.16
CA ARG A 238 22.98 -4.76 -14.54
C ARG A 238 21.75 -4.31 -15.31
N SER A 239 20.67 -5.09 -15.27
CA SER A 239 19.40 -4.72 -15.92
C SER A 239 18.83 -3.39 -15.40
N ILE A 240 18.96 -3.12 -14.09
CA ILE A 240 18.54 -1.85 -13.50
C ILE A 240 19.45 -0.71 -13.96
N ASN A 241 20.76 -0.92 -13.98
CA ASN A 241 21.72 0.07 -14.45
C ASN A 241 21.52 0.40 -15.93
N ASP A 242 21.30 -0.61 -16.76
CA ASP A 242 21.01 -0.45 -18.19
C ASP A 242 19.69 0.31 -18.40
N SER A 243 18.67 0.05 -17.56
CA SER A 243 17.43 0.82 -17.58
C SER A 243 17.66 2.30 -17.24
N MET A 244 18.54 2.61 -16.27
CA MET A 244 18.81 4.00 -15.87
C MET A 244 19.66 4.76 -16.89
N THR A 245 20.62 4.09 -17.54
CA THR A 245 21.51 4.73 -18.53
C THR A 245 20.83 4.94 -19.87
N ASN A 246 19.97 4.00 -20.30
CA ASN A 246 19.23 4.11 -21.55
C ASN A 246 18.13 5.19 -21.49
N ASP A 247 17.62 5.54 -20.30
CA ASP A 247 16.68 6.66 -20.10
C ASP A 247 17.29 8.04 -20.39
N ILE A 248 18.62 8.16 -20.50
CA ILE A 248 19.34 9.43 -20.73
C ILE A 248 19.70 9.63 -22.22
N GLY A 249 19.55 8.60 -23.08
CA GLY A 249 20.28 8.55 -24.35
C GLY A 249 19.50 8.37 -25.66
N LEU A 250 18.42 7.59 -25.73
CA LEU A 250 17.86 7.16 -27.03
C LEU A 250 16.35 6.95 -27.02
N GLU A 251 15.75 7.19 -28.19
CA GLU A 251 14.34 7.09 -28.53
C GLU A 251 13.67 5.81 -28.03
N ARG A 252 12.57 5.98 -27.29
CA ARG A 252 11.52 5.01 -26.95
C ARG A 252 12.01 3.67 -26.35
N PRO A 253 11.75 3.41 -25.05
CA PRO A 253 11.78 2.04 -24.56
C PRO A 253 10.81 1.20 -25.39
N SER A 254 11.29 0.06 -25.92
CA SER A 254 10.43 -0.91 -26.60
C SER A 254 9.26 -1.26 -25.66
N PRO A 255 8.00 -1.22 -26.13
CA PRO A 255 6.82 -1.51 -25.30
C PRO A 255 6.78 -2.96 -24.76
N THR A 256 7.75 -3.79 -25.12
CA THR A 256 7.85 -5.21 -24.75
C THR A 256 8.82 -5.51 -23.61
N THR A 257 9.64 -4.56 -23.14
CA THR A 257 10.60 -4.83 -22.05
C THR A 257 10.16 -4.11 -20.78
N GLY A 258 9.25 -4.76 -20.06
CA GLY A 258 8.86 -4.36 -18.71
C GLY A 258 10.06 -4.21 -17.78
N GLY A 259 9.95 -3.33 -16.78
CA GLY A 259 10.95 -3.25 -15.72
C GLY A 259 11.11 -4.60 -15.00
N PRO A 260 12.28 -4.88 -14.38
CA PRO A 260 12.60 -6.21 -13.83
C PRO A 260 11.65 -6.70 -12.73
N PHE A 261 10.88 -5.80 -12.13
CA PHE A 261 9.92 -6.08 -11.06
C PHE A 261 8.45 -6.02 -11.50
N GLN A 262 8.14 -5.79 -12.78
CA GLN A 262 6.76 -5.59 -13.24
C GLN A 262 5.83 -6.76 -12.89
N ASN A 263 6.34 -7.99 -13.00
CA ASN A 263 5.58 -9.21 -12.68
C ASN A 263 5.52 -9.49 -11.17
N ASP A 264 6.17 -8.70 -10.33
CA ASP A 264 6.25 -8.88 -8.88
C ASP A 264 5.81 -7.60 -8.14
N SER A 265 5.05 -6.73 -8.82
CA SER A 265 4.52 -5.48 -8.29
C SER A 265 3.19 -5.68 -7.57
N LEU A 266 3.00 -4.96 -6.47
CA LEU A 266 1.74 -4.85 -5.74
C LEU A 266 0.98 -3.55 -6.05
N LEU A 267 1.41 -2.72 -7.00
CA LEU A 267 0.66 -1.50 -7.36
C LEU A 267 -0.71 -1.84 -7.98
N PRO A 268 -1.86 -1.38 -7.44
CA PRO A 268 -3.18 -1.70 -8.00
C PRO A 268 -3.31 -1.33 -9.48
N GLN A 269 -3.74 -2.30 -10.28
CA GLN A 269 -4.08 -2.05 -11.68
C GLN A 269 -5.51 -1.54 -11.79
N VAL A 270 -5.67 -0.41 -12.47
CA VAL A 270 -6.95 0.27 -12.66
C VAL A 270 -7.34 0.10 -14.12
N ASP A 271 -8.32 -0.78 -14.41
CA ASP A 271 -8.83 -0.99 -15.78
C ASP A 271 -9.11 0.33 -16.50
N GLN A 272 -8.36 0.56 -17.57
CA GLN A 272 -8.48 1.72 -18.47
C GLN A 272 -9.50 1.44 -19.57
N VAL A 273 -10.78 1.26 -19.21
CA VAL A 273 -11.85 0.96 -20.18
C VAL A 273 -12.12 2.14 -21.15
N SER A 274 -11.57 3.33 -20.90
CA SER A 274 -11.82 4.54 -21.71
C SER A 274 -10.58 5.31 -22.15
N ALA A 275 -9.36 4.84 -21.86
CA ALA A 275 -8.14 5.63 -22.12
C ALA A 275 -7.57 5.50 -23.54
N ARG A 276 -8.25 4.79 -24.45
CA ARG A 276 -7.82 4.71 -25.85
C ARG A 276 -7.93 6.03 -26.61
N GLU A 277 -8.65 7.02 -26.08
CA GLU A 277 -8.89 8.29 -26.78
C GLU A 277 -7.94 9.42 -26.35
N THR A 278 -7.05 9.21 -25.36
CA THR A 278 -6.14 10.28 -24.88
C THR A 278 -4.80 9.78 -24.33
N GLN A 279 -4.41 8.54 -24.60
CA GLN A 279 -3.05 8.08 -24.29
C GLN A 279 -2.05 8.71 -25.24
N VAL A 280 -1.47 9.84 -24.82
CA VAL A 280 -0.08 10.11 -25.15
C VAL A 280 0.69 8.92 -24.58
N GLU A 281 1.26 8.07 -25.43
CA GLU A 281 2.19 7.02 -24.99
C GLU A 281 3.36 7.69 -24.28
N ARG A 282 3.26 7.82 -22.96
CA ARG A 282 4.31 8.40 -22.13
C ARG A 282 5.34 7.29 -21.88
N PRO A 283 6.64 7.55 -22.09
CA PRO A 283 7.67 6.57 -21.80
C PRO A 283 7.62 6.20 -20.31
N HIS A 284 7.75 4.92 -19.99
CA HIS A 284 7.88 4.48 -18.62
C HIS A 284 9.17 5.06 -18.03
N LYS A 285 9.05 5.77 -16.90
CA LYS A 285 10.19 6.39 -16.22
C LYS A 285 10.25 5.94 -14.77
N VAL A 286 11.46 5.67 -14.28
CA VAL A 286 11.71 5.40 -12.87
C VAL A 286 12.54 6.53 -12.29
N HIS A 287 11.97 7.25 -11.32
CA HIS A 287 12.60 8.43 -10.69
C HIS A 287 13.49 8.05 -9.52
N TYR A 288 13.15 6.98 -8.81
CA TYR A 288 13.89 6.50 -7.66
C TYR A 288 13.60 5.03 -7.39
N ARG A 289 14.62 4.28 -6.92
CA ARG A 289 14.49 2.91 -6.43
C ARG A 289 15.19 2.74 -5.09
N ARG A 290 14.49 2.21 -4.11
CA ARG A 290 15.09 1.62 -2.91
C ARG A 290 15.02 0.11 -3.05
N LEU A 291 16.16 -0.55 -3.13
CA LEU A 291 16.26 -2.01 -3.17
C LEU A 291 16.75 -2.53 -1.83
N GLN A 292 16.03 -3.51 -1.29
CA GLN A 292 16.45 -4.24 -0.11
C GLN A 292 16.67 -5.71 -0.46
N PHE A 293 17.87 -6.17 -0.17
CA PHE A 293 18.32 -7.54 -0.39
C PHE A 293 18.38 -8.24 0.96
N ARG A 294 17.68 -9.37 1.11
CA ARG A 294 17.69 -10.19 2.32
C ARG A 294 18.08 -11.62 1.96
N GLY A 295 19.16 -12.11 2.54
CA GLY A 295 19.72 -13.41 2.17
C GLY A 295 21.24 -13.40 2.04
N ALA A 296 21.79 -14.40 1.37
CA ALA A 296 23.24 -14.58 1.18
C ALA A 296 23.92 -13.55 0.25
N PHE A 297 23.22 -12.45 -0.08
CA PHE A 297 23.68 -11.47 -1.06
C PHE A 297 24.86 -10.62 -0.58
N ALA A 298 24.95 -10.35 0.72
CA ALA A 298 26.03 -9.56 1.31
C ALA A 298 27.41 -10.21 1.09
N ASP A 299 27.44 -11.54 0.99
CA ASP A 299 28.65 -12.34 0.80
C ASP A 299 29.03 -12.49 -0.68
N CYS A 300 28.30 -11.88 -1.61
CA CYS A 300 28.55 -11.99 -3.05
C CYS A 300 29.58 -10.94 -3.52
N PRO A 301 30.86 -11.31 -3.79
CA PRO A 301 31.90 -10.32 -4.07
C PRO A 301 31.72 -9.65 -5.43
N SER A 302 31.16 -10.37 -6.41
CA SER A 302 30.83 -9.85 -7.74
C SER A 302 29.75 -8.76 -7.68
N LEU A 303 28.78 -8.91 -6.79
CA LEU A 303 27.70 -7.95 -6.57
C LEU A 303 28.24 -6.67 -5.95
N ARG A 304 29.09 -6.80 -4.92
CA ARG A 304 29.80 -5.68 -4.31
C ARG A 304 30.69 -4.94 -5.30
N SER A 305 31.49 -5.68 -6.08
CA SER A 305 32.35 -5.10 -7.12
C SER A 305 31.55 -4.36 -8.18
N LEU A 306 30.39 -4.88 -8.60
CA LEU A 306 29.52 -4.19 -9.56
C LEU A 306 29.04 -2.85 -9.00
N ILE A 307 28.61 -2.80 -7.73
CA ILE A 307 28.15 -1.57 -7.08
C ILE A 307 29.28 -0.55 -6.92
N GLU A 308 30.48 -0.99 -6.53
CA GLU A 308 31.64 -0.09 -6.39
C GLU A 308 32.11 0.45 -7.75
N SER A 309 31.99 -0.35 -8.82
CA SER A 309 32.37 0.04 -10.18
C SER A 309 31.32 0.89 -10.90
N THR A 310 30.04 0.76 -10.53
CA THR A 310 28.93 1.49 -11.14
C THR A 310 28.68 2.75 -10.33
N SER A 311 28.82 3.92 -10.95
CA SER A 311 28.51 5.20 -10.30
C SER A 311 27.00 5.37 -10.14
N MET A 312 26.40 4.63 -9.20
CA MET A 312 24.99 4.74 -8.87
C MET A 312 24.77 5.96 -7.98
N SER A 313 24.05 6.95 -8.50
CA SER A 313 23.69 8.16 -7.75
C SER A 313 22.69 7.79 -6.65
N ARG A 314 22.99 8.17 -5.40
CA ARG A 314 22.07 8.00 -4.24
C ARG A 314 20.73 8.71 -4.41
N ARG A 315 20.61 9.63 -5.38
CA ARG A 315 19.35 10.31 -5.70
C ARG A 315 18.41 9.44 -6.53
N ASP A 316 18.96 8.44 -7.23
CA ASP A 316 18.22 7.60 -8.19
C ASP A 316 18.06 6.17 -7.65
N ILE A 317 19.02 5.70 -6.85
CA ILE A 317 18.97 4.39 -6.23
C ILE A 317 19.60 4.35 -4.85
N THR A 318 18.93 3.65 -3.93
CA THR A 318 19.46 3.25 -2.63
C THR A 318 19.47 1.74 -2.54
N LEU A 319 20.64 1.16 -2.30
CA LEU A 319 20.84 -0.27 -2.13
C LEU A 319 21.08 -0.58 -0.66
N GLN A 320 20.30 -1.52 -0.11
CA GLN A 320 20.46 -1.96 1.28
C GLN A 320 20.54 -3.49 1.37
N TRP A 321 21.50 -3.95 2.16
CA TRP A 321 21.61 -5.33 2.58
C TRP A 321 21.00 -5.46 3.96
N SER A 322 20.18 -6.48 4.15
CA SER A 322 19.84 -6.93 5.50
C SER A 322 21.03 -7.69 6.07
N ASP A 323 21.43 -7.34 7.28
CA ASP A 323 22.40 -8.14 8.06
C ASP A 323 21.77 -9.45 8.58
N ALA A 324 20.47 -9.66 8.33
CA ALA A 324 19.72 -10.83 8.75
C ALA A 324 19.91 -12.01 7.79
N ALA A 325 19.79 -13.22 8.35
CA ALA A 325 19.72 -14.47 7.61
C ALA A 325 18.60 -14.44 6.53
N PRO A 326 18.65 -15.35 5.53
CA PRO A 326 17.57 -15.52 4.57
C PRO A 326 16.21 -15.62 5.26
N LEU A 327 15.17 -15.10 4.61
CA LEU A 327 13.84 -15.05 5.20
C LEU A 327 13.36 -16.48 5.42
N THR A 328 13.17 -16.85 6.69
CA THR A 328 12.72 -18.19 7.09
C THR A 328 11.23 -18.12 7.34
N LEU A 329 10.47 -18.89 6.56
CA LEU A 329 9.02 -18.97 6.63
C LEU A 329 8.62 -20.18 7.47
N PRO A 330 7.61 -20.05 8.35
CA PRO A 330 7.20 -21.15 9.21
C PRO A 330 6.57 -22.31 8.41
N GLU A 331 6.53 -23.50 9.00
CA GLU A 331 5.81 -24.67 8.45
C GLU A 331 4.28 -24.45 8.34
N THR A 332 3.77 -23.43 9.02
CA THR A 332 2.37 -22.99 8.95
C THR A 332 2.14 -21.92 7.89
N TYR A 333 3.17 -21.54 7.11
CA TYR A 333 3.05 -20.49 6.11
C TYR A 333 2.08 -20.88 5.01
N ARG A 334 1.17 -19.95 4.66
CA ARG A 334 -0.02 -20.25 3.85
C ARG A 334 0.30 -20.63 2.41
N ILE A 335 1.30 -19.99 1.82
CA ILE A 335 1.72 -20.30 0.45
C ILE A 335 2.53 -21.60 0.50
N ARG A 336 1.87 -22.72 0.19
CA ARG A 336 2.42 -24.07 0.35
C ARG A 336 3.79 -24.29 -0.29
N VAL A 337 4.05 -23.65 -1.44
CA VAL A 337 5.33 -23.76 -2.16
C VAL A 337 6.51 -23.21 -1.33
N LEU A 338 6.23 -22.32 -0.36
CA LEU A 338 7.23 -21.65 0.47
C LEU A 338 7.16 -22.06 1.95
N SER A 339 6.28 -22.99 2.31
CA SER A 339 6.12 -23.44 3.69
C SER A 339 7.40 -24.11 4.22
N GLY A 340 7.84 -23.72 5.42
CA GLY A 340 9.06 -24.27 6.04
C GLY A 340 10.37 -23.91 5.31
N SER A 341 10.31 -23.01 4.31
CA SER A 341 11.46 -22.69 3.48
C SER A 341 12.26 -21.51 4.04
N SER A 342 13.57 -21.53 3.79
CA SER A 342 14.44 -20.37 3.96
C SER A 342 14.82 -19.86 2.58
N MET A 343 14.60 -18.58 2.30
CA MET A 343 14.77 -18.03 0.96
C MET A 343 15.46 -16.68 0.94
N ASP A 344 16.32 -16.51 -0.06
CA ASP A 344 16.81 -15.21 -0.48
C ASP A 344 15.68 -14.45 -1.18
N ALA A 345 15.61 -13.14 -0.94
CA ALA A 345 14.54 -12.31 -1.47
C ALA A 345 14.99 -10.86 -1.66
N ILE A 346 14.35 -10.18 -2.61
CA ILE A 346 14.65 -8.78 -2.94
C ILE A 346 13.34 -8.02 -2.99
N SER A 347 13.24 -6.91 -2.29
CA SER A 347 12.12 -5.97 -2.39
C SER A 347 12.57 -4.65 -3.03
N GLN A 348 11.60 -3.95 -3.60
CA GLN A 348 11.76 -2.65 -4.20
C GLN A 348 10.63 -1.73 -3.76
N LEU A 349 10.99 -0.57 -3.19
CA LEU A 349 10.12 0.60 -3.15
C LEU A 349 10.57 1.56 -4.26
N ALA A 350 9.67 1.93 -5.18
CA ALA A 350 10.04 2.76 -6.33
C ALA A 350 9.05 3.89 -6.59
N LEU A 351 9.59 4.99 -7.11
CA LEU A 351 8.82 6.10 -7.65
C LEU A 351 8.82 5.96 -9.17
N THR A 352 7.69 5.51 -9.74
CA THR A 352 7.58 5.16 -11.16
C THR A 352 6.45 5.93 -11.83
N SER A 353 6.54 6.14 -13.14
CA SER A 353 5.44 6.73 -13.92
C SER A 353 4.15 5.91 -13.84
N GLN A 354 4.23 4.59 -13.56
CA GLN A 354 3.06 3.74 -13.33
C GLN A 354 2.26 4.19 -12.10
N THR A 355 2.94 4.71 -11.07
CA THR A 355 2.26 5.32 -9.91
C THR A 355 1.50 6.57 -10.34
N GLY A 356 2.09 7.40 -11.21
CA GLY A 356 1.41 8.54 -11.83
C GLY A 356 0.19 8.14 -12.67
N ASP A 357 0.32 7.08 -13.47
CA ASP A 357 -0.79 6.52 -14.25
C ASP A 357 -1.91 5.99 -13.34
N TYR A 358 -1.55 5.33 -12.23
CA TYR A 358 -2.51 4.87 -11.23
C TYR A 358 -3.30 6.03 -10.63
N LEU A 359 -2.62 7.09 -10.16
CA LEU A 359 -3.25 8.28 -9.59
C LEU A 359 -4.14 9.01 -10.60
N THR A 360 -3.64 9.17 -11.84
CA THR A 360 -4.42 9.76 -12.95
C THR A 360 -5.66 8.94 -13.25
N ALA A 361 -5.56 7.61 -13.24
CA ALA A 361 -6.69 6.73 -13.50
C ALA A 361 -7.73 6.77 -12.36
N LEU A 362 -7.30 6.95 -11.10
CA LEU A 362 -8.21 7.22 -9.99
C LEU A 362 -8.93 8.56 -10.17
N ALA A 363 -8.21 9.64 -10.49
CA ALA A 363 -8.78 10.96 -10.76
C ALA A 363 -9.88 10.90 -11.83
N GLN A 364 -9.58 10.28 -12.97
CA GLN A 364 -10.55 10.09 -14.06
C GLN A 364 -11.77 9.25 -13.66
N ARG A 365 -11.61 8.29 -12.74
CA ARG A 365 -12.72 7.47 -12.24
C ARG A 365 -13.63 8.27 -11.31
N VAL A 366 -13.07 9.13 -10.47
CA VAL A 366 -13.85 10.05 -9.63
C VAL A 366 -14.66 11.00 -10.51
N ALA A 367 -14.02 11.64 -11.50
CA ALA A 367 -14.66 12.54 -12.46
C ALA A 367 -15.87 11.90 -13.18
N LYS A 368 -15.76 10.61 -13.50
CA LYS A 368 -16.79 9.84 -14.23
C LYS A 368 -17.76 9.10 -13.28
N SER A 369 -17.72 9.39 -11.98
CA SER A 369 -18.56 8.69 -11.01
C SER A 369 -20.05 8.99 -11.20
N ASN A 370 -20.89 8.00 -10.93
CA ASN A 370 -22.33 8.15 -11.06
C ASN A 370 -22.88 9.12 -10.01
N LYS A 371 -23.62 10.16 -10.46
CA LYS A 371 -24.26 11.17 -9.59
C LYS A 371 -25.12 10.57 -8.47
N ARG A 372 -25.77 9.42 -8.72
CA ARG A 372 -26.57 8.71 -7.70
C ARG A 372 -25.71 8.19 -6.56
N THR A 373 -24.49 7.73 -6.86
CA THR A 373 -23.54 7.29 -5.84
C THR A 373 -22.98 8.49 -5.10
N LEU A 374 -22.58 9.55 -5.81
CA LEU A 374 -22.08 10.79 -5.20
C LEU A 374 -23.09 11.42 -4.23
N TYR A 375 -24.38 11.43 -4.57
CA TYR A 375 -25.44 11.92 -3.68
C TYR A 375 -25.47 11.22 -2.32
N GLU A 376 -25.06 9.95 -2.23
CA GLU A 376 -25.00 9.23 -0.95
C GLU A 376 -23.85 9.71 -0.07
N PHE A 377 -22.72 10.07 -0.67
CA PHE A 377 -21.60 10.69 0.02
C PHE A 377 -21.95 12.11 0.46
N THR A 378 -22.56 12.91 -0.42
CA THR A 378 -22.98 14.28 -0.08
C THR A 378 -24.02 14.30 1.03
N ARG A 379 -24.98 13.37 1.02
CA ARG A 379 -25.96 13.23 2.10
C ARG A 379 -25.32 12.90 3.45
N ALA A 380 -24.15 12.27 3.44
CA ALA A 380 -23.44 11.87 4.64
C ALA A 380 -22.37 12.86 5.11
N GLY A 381 -22.27 14.03 4.46
CA GLY A 381 -21.42 15.11 4.92
C GLY A 381 -20.46 15.62 3.86
N MET A 382 -20.10 14.81 2.86
CA MET A 382 -19.14 15.20 1.81
C MET A 382 -19.60 16.48 1.09
N SER A 383 -18.71 17.45 0.93
CA SER A 383 -18.97 18.62 0.09
C SER A 383 -19.45 18.23 -1.32
N PRO A 384 -20.44 18.91 -1.91
CA PRO A 384 -20.84 18.70 -3.31
C PRO A 384 -19.70 18.89 -4.31
N ASP A 385 -18.71 19.72 -3.96
CA ASP A 385 -17.54 20.05 -4.79
C ASP A 385 -16.38 19.06 -4.59
N ALA A 386 -16.47 18.19 -3.57
CA ALA A 386 -15.42 17.22 -3.23
C ALA A 386 -15.00 16.30 -4.39
N PRO A 387 -15.86 15.86 -5.33
CA PRO A 387 -15.41 15.06 -6.46
C PRO A 387 -14.46 15.82 -7.40
N GLU A 388 -14.69 17.11 -7.61
CA GLU A 388 -13.82 17.97 -8.44
C GLU A 388 -12.49 18.23 -7.72
N GLU A 389 -12.54 18.47 -6.41
CA GLU A 389 -11.36 18.62 -5.56
C GLU A 389 -10.52 17.33 -5.51
N LEU A 390 -11.16 16.17 -5.33
CA LEU A 390 -10.50 14.86 -5.35
C LEU A 390 -9.85 14.58 -6.70
N GLU A 391 -10.55 14.87 -7.81
CA GLU A 391 -9.98 14.76 -9.15
C GLU A 391 -8.74 15.64 -9.28
N ALA A 392 -8.83 16.93 -8.91
CA ALA A 392 -7.72 17.87 -9.02
C ALA A 392 -6.52 17.47 -8.16
N THR A 393 -6.75 17.04 -6.92
CA THR A 393 -5.71 16.57 -6.01
C THR A 393 -5.00 15.34 -6.56
N LEU A 394 -5.76 14.31 -6.97
CA LEU A 394 -5.18 13.08 -7.51
C LEU A 394 -4.46 13.31 -8.85
N ALA A 395 -5.00 14.17 -9.71
CA ALA A 395 -4.35 14.57 -10.96
C ALA A 395 -3.04 15.30 -10.68
N GLY A 396 -3.03 16.28 -9.77
CA GLY A 396 -1.82 17.01 -9.37
C GLY A 396 -0.75 16.11 -8.76
N MET A 397 -1.15 15.15 -7.93
CA MET A 397 -0.25 14.10 -7.43
C MET A 397 0.30 13.23 -8.56
N GLY A 398 -0.54 12.86 -9.53
CA GLY A 398 -0.14 12.09 -10.71
C GLY A 398 0.85 12.84 -11.60
N ASP A 399 0.61 14.13 -11.84
CA ASP A 399 1.46 15.01 -12.66
C ASP A 399 2.88 15.13 -12.09
N ALA A 400 3.05 15.03 -10.77
CA ALA A 400 4.38 15.02 -10.16
C ALA A 400 5.28 13.88 -10.69
N PHE A 401 4.70 12.77 -11.18
CA PHE A 401 5.43 11.62 -11.72
C PHE A 401 5.79 11.76 -13.21
N PHE A 402 5.38 12.83 -13.86
CA PHE A 402 5.70 13.10 -15.25
C PHE A 402 6.59 14.35 -15.37
N PRO A 403 7.58 14.37 -16.28
CA PRO A 403 8.35 15.58 -16.52
C PRO A 403 7.42 16.69 -17.04
N GLN A 404 7.58 17.90 -16.48
CA GLN A 404 7.00 19.12 -17.04
C GLN A 404 7.75 19.58 -18.29
#